data_AF-A0A2V9UGM7-F1
#
_entry.id   AF-A0A2V9UGM7-F1
#
_cell.length_a   1.000
_cell.length_b   1.000
_cell.length_c   1.000
_cell.angle_alpha   90.00
_cell.angle_beta   90.00
_cell.angle_gamma   90.00
#
_symmetry.space_group_name_H-M   'P 1'
#
loop_
_entity.id
_entity.type
_entity.pdbx_description
1 polymer ?
#
loop_
_entity_poly.entity_id
_entity_poly.type
_entity_poly.pdbx_seq_one_letter_code
_entity_poly.pdbx_strand_id
1 'polypeptide(L)'
;MEQKVSTTPKALQAAFGAMPRSRIALETGMHSPWISRLLSGFGHEVIVAHARNVRLIGESRRKDDRLDAQTLARLARIEPQLLSPVKDRSAQAQADLSLIRARAGLVRARTVACQET
;
A
#
# COMPACT_ATOMS: atom_id res chain seq x y z
N MET A 1 17.01 -1.57 -12.86
CA MET A 1 16.40 -2.81 -13.41
C MET A 1 14.90 -2.73 -13.20
N GLU A 2 14.11 -3.26 -14.12
CA GLU A 2 12.64 -3.29 -14.07
C GLU A 2 12.18 -4.75 -13.95
N GLN A 3 11.27 -5.06 -13.02
CA GLN A 3 10.76 -6.41 -12.83
C GLN A 3 9.32 -6.39 -12.32
N LYS A 4 8.47 -7.29 -12.86
CA LYS A 4 7.14 -7.55 -12.32
C LYS A 4 7.25 -8.64 -11.25
N VAL A 5 6.75 -8.36 -10.06
CA VAL A 5 6.78 -9.29 -8.90
C VAL A 5 5.36 -9.55 -8.45
N SER A 6 5.04 -10.82 -8.16
CA SER A 6 3.75 -11.18 -7.58
C SER A 6 3.62 -10.59 -6.18
N THR A 7 2.41 -10.13 -5.83
CA THR A 7 2.07 -9.55 -4.53
C THR A 7 1.95 -10.63 -3.44
N THR A 8 2.97 -11.47 -3.30
CA THR A 8 3.08 -12.54 -2.30
C THR A 8 4.34 -12.36 -1.44
N PRO A 9 4.31 -12.71 -0.15
CA PRO A 9 5.48 -12.54 0.74
C PRO A 9 6.74 -13.24 0.21
N LYS A 10 6.61 -14.46 -0.31
CA LYS A 10 7.74 -15.24 -0.83
C LYS A 10 8.38 -14.58 -2.06
N ALA A 11 7.57 -14.05 -2.97
CA ALA A 11 8.08 -13.36 -4.15
C ALA A 11 8.75 -12.03 -3.79
N LEU A 12 8.17 -11.27 -2.86
CA LEU A 12 8.76 -10.03 -2.35
C LEU A 12 10.07 -10.28 -1.60
N GLN A 13 10.15 -11.34 -0.80
CA GLN A 13 11.39 -11.73 -0.13
C GLN A 13 12.47 -12.13 -1.13
N ALA A 14 12.15 -12.89 -2.17
CA ALA A 14 13.11 -13.27 -3.20
C ALA A 14 13.64 -12.06 -3.98
N ALA A 15 12.79 -11.06 -4.24
CA ALA A 15 13.15 -9.86 -4.98
C ALA A 15 13.91 -8.82 -4.15
N PHE A 16 13.45 -8.56 -2.91
CA PHE A 16 13.97 -7.47 -2.08
C PHE A 16 14.87 -7.95 -0.94
N GLY A 17 14.74 -9.19 -0.47
CA GLY A 17 15.51 -9.70 0.67
C GLY A 17 17.01 -9.83 0.42
N ALA A 18 17.43 -10.02 -0.84
CA ALA A 18 18.83 -10.03 -1.25
C ALA A 18 19.34 -8.64 -1.70
N MET A 19 18.47 -7.63 -1.73
CA MET A 19 18.80 -6.30 -2.22
C MET A 19 19.45 -5.48 -1.08
N PRO A 20 20.49 -4.67 -1.36
CA PRO A 20 21.00 -3.74 -0.36
C PRO A 20 19.92 -2.76 0.07
N ARG A 21 20.10 -2.17 1.26
CA ARG A 21 19.21 -1.14 1.80
C ARG A 21 18.94 -0.08 0.74
N SER A 22 17.66 0.12 0.45
CA SER A 22 17.18 0.91 -0.70
C SER A 22 15.95 1.67 -0.28
N ARG A 23 15.71 2.80 -0.95
CA ARG A 23 14.49 3.59 -0.78
C ARG A 23 13.42 3.10 -1.75
N ILE A 24 12.26 2.72 -1.23
CA ILE A 24 11.17 2.12 -1.99
C ILE A 24 9.93 3.00 -1.84
N ALA A 25 9.34 3.40 -2.97
CA ALA A 25 8.05 4.08 -2.99
C ALA A 25 6.92 3.10 -3.31
N LEU A 26 5.84 3.18 -2.54
CA LEU A 26 4.63 2.40 -2.74
C LEU A 26 3.44 3.34 -2.88
N GLU A 27 2.58 3.12 -3.89
CA GLU A 27 1.29 3.82 -3.94
C GLU A 27 0.36 3.29 -2.84
N THR A 28 -0.38 4.18 -2.18
CA THR A 28 -1.37 3.78 -1.16
C THR A 28 -2.43 2.86 -1.79
N GLY A 29 -2.64 1.70 -1.18
CA GLY A 29 -3.60 0.71 -1.66
C GLY A 29 -3.92 -0.36 -0.63
N MET A 30 -4.71 -1.37 -1.00
CA MET A 30 -5.08 -2.46 -0.09
C MET A 30 -3.87 -3.24 0.42
N HIS A 31 -2.84 -3.41 -0.42
CA HIS A 31 -1.65 -4.18 -0.08
C HIS A 31 -0.50 -3.34 0.49
N SER A 32 -0.55 -2.01 0.36
CA SER A 32 0.55 -1.15 0.83
C SER A 32 0.93 -1.39 2.30
N PRO A 33 0.00 -1.63 3.25
CA PRO A 33 0.37 -1.66 4.67
C PRO A 33 1.13 -2.91 5.12
N TRP A 34 0.91 -4.06 4.49
CA TRP A 34 1.65 -5.28 4.84
C TRP A 34 2.94 -5.39 4.03
N ILE A 35 2.94 -4.89 2.79
CA ILE A 35 4.15 -4.79 1.96
C ILE A 35 5.13 -3.81 2.59
N SER A 36 4.67 -2.63 3.04
CA SER A 36 5.52 -1.63 3.68
C SER A 36 6.20 -2.19 4.92
N ARG A 37 5.46 -2.93 5.76
CA ARG A 37 6.00 -3.64 6.92
C ARG A 37 7.01 -4.71 6.54
N LEU A 38 6.72 -5.53 5.54
CA LEU A 38 7.62 -6.59 5.06
C LEU A 38 8.95 -6.00 4.57
N LEU A 39 8.88 -4.98 3.71
CA LEU A 39 10.06 -4.32 3.14
C LEU A 39 10.86 -3.54 4.20
N SER A 40 10.18 -2.88 5.13
CA SER A 40 10.85 -2.24 6.28
C SER A 40 11.55 -3.27 7.17
N GLY A 41 10.98 -4.47 7.31
CA GLY A 41 11.59 -5.60 8.03
C GLY A 41 12.89 -6.10 7.38
N PHE A 42 13.04 -5.96 6.06
CA PHE A 42 14.30 -6.20 5.35
C PHE A 42 15.30 -5.04 5.48
N GLY A 43 14.93 -3.95 6.14
CA GLY A 43 15.78 -2.78 6.37
C GLY A 43 15.76 -1.74 5.27
N HIS A 44 14.77 -1.78 4.37
CA HIS A 44 14.55 -0.75 3.35
C HIS A 44 13.83 0.47 3.92
N GLU A 45 14.09 1.64 3.34
CA GLU A 45 13.35 2.87 3.63
C GLU A 45 12.10 2.90 2.75
N VAL A 46 10.92 2.69 3.34
CA VAL A 46 9.66 2.63 2.57
C VAL A 46 8.86 3.92 2.72
N ILE A 47 8.51 4.52 1.59
CA ILE A 47 7.65 5.70 1.49
C ILE A 47 6.32 5.28 0.88
N VAL A 48 5.24 5.44 1.63
CA VAL A 48 3.88 5.18 1.13
C VAL A 48 3.29 6.49 0.61
N ALA A 49 3.26 6.62 -0.71
CA ALA A 49 2.78 7.79 -1.42
C ALA A 49 1.25 7.84 -1.42
N HIS A 50 0.67 9.01 -1.13
CA HIS A 50 -0.77 9.20 -1.15
C HIS A 50 -1.31 9.11 -2.58
N ALA A 51 -2.18 8.13 -2.86
CA ALA A 51 -2.67 7.84 -4.21
C ALA A 51 -3.30 9.04 -4.94
N ARG A 52 -3.84 10.02 -4.20
CA ARG A 52 -4.44 11.24 -4.81
C ARG A 52 -3.37 12.23 -5.29
N ASN A 53 -2.21 12.26 -4.65
CA ASN A 53 -1.09 13.11 -5.05
C ASN A 53 -0.26 12.45 -6.14
N VAL A 54 -0.18 11.11 -6.12
CA VAL A 54 0.37 10.34 -7.25
C VAL A 54 -0.44 10.59 -8.53
N ARG A 55 -1.78 10.65 -8.44
CA ARG A 55 -2.66 11.01 -9.56
C ARG A 55 -2.48 12.44 -10.09
N LEU A 56 -1.98 13.37 -9.28
CA LEU A 56 -1.65 14.71 -9.77
C LEU A 56 -0.39 14.71 -10.62
N ILE A 57 0.44 13.66 -10.52
CA ILE A 57 1.72 13.55 -11.22
C ILE A 57 1.67 12.48 -12.34
N GLY A 58 0.75 11.50 -12.23
CA GLY A 58 0.46 10.49 -13.24
C GLY A 58 -1.03 10.45 -13.58
N GLU A 59 -1.39 10.75 -14.83
CA GLU A 59 -2.79 10.74 -15.32
C GLU A 59 -3.40 9.33 -15.44
N SER A 60 -2.63 8.27 -15.17
CA SER A 60 -3.04 6.89 -15.44
C SER A 60 -3.85 6.29 -14.28
N ARG A 61 -5.03 5.74 -14.60
CA ARG A 61 -5.88 4.99 -13.63
C ARG A 61 -5.38 3.56 -13.40
N ARG A 62 -4.39 3.10 -14.16
CA ARG A 62 -3.81 1.74 -14.07
C ARG A 62 -2.63 1.75 -13.09
N LYS A 63 -2.77 1.02 -11.99
CA LYS A 63 -1.75 0.87 -10.94
C LYS A 63 -0.55 -0.02 -11.34
N ASP A 64 -0.58 -0.57 -12.55
CA ASP A 64 0.48 -1.40 -13.14
C ASP A 64 1.24 -0.64 -14.24
N ASP A 65 1.00 0.67 -14.39
CA ASP A 65 1.59 1.45 -15.48
C ASP A 65 3.10 1.67 -15.25
N ARG A 66 3.89 1.31 -16.25
CA ARG A 66 5.36 1.29 -16.19
C ARG A 66 5.91 2.71 -16.04
N LEU A 67 5.28 3.66 -16.71
CA LEU A 67 5.68 5.08 -16.68
C LEU A 67 5.42 5.69 -15.30
N ASP A 68 4.31 5.29 -14.66
CA ASP A 68 3.95 5.74 -13.30
C ASP A 68 4.94 5.22 -12.27
N ALA A 69 5.32 3.94 -12.33
CA ALA A 69 6.31 3.35 -11.44
C ALA A 69 7.69 4.04 -11.52
N GLN A 70 8.15 4.38 -12.73
CA GLN A 70 9.42 5.12 -12.90
C GLN A 70 9.32 6.55 -12.36
N THR A 71 8.18 7.22 -12.60
CA THR A 71 7.95 8.59 -12.13
C THR A 71 7.93 8.63 -10.60
N LEU A 72 7.23 7.68 -9.97
CA LEU A 72 7.24 7.48 -8.52
C LEU A 72 8.63 7.24 -7.95
N ALA A 73 9.42 6.36 -8.56
CA ALA A 73 10.78 6.08 -8.11
C ALA A 73 11.69 7.32 -8.21
N ARG A 74 11.55 8.12 -9.27
CA ARG A 74 12.30 9.38 -9.42
C ARG A 74 11.87 10.42 -8.39
N LEU A 75 10.58 10.58 -8.14
CA LEU A 75 10.07 11.49 -7.12
C LEU A 75 10.55 11.11 -5.72
N ALA A 76 10.49 9.82 -5.38
CA ALA A 76 10.97 9.32 -4.10
C ALA A 76 12.48 9.54 -3.89
N ARG A 77 13.24 9.59 -4.99
CA ARG A 77 14.67 9.92 -4.96
C ARG A 77 14.93 11.41 -4.77
N ILE A 78 14.18 12.27 -5.46
CA ILE A 78 14.41 13.72 -5.49
C ILE A 78 13.77 14.42 -4.29
N GLU A 79 12.47 14.20 -4.08
CA GLU A 79 11.70 14.94 -3.07
C GLU A 79 10.59 14.05 -2.45
N PRO A 80 10.93 13.29 -1.39
CA PRO A 80 10.01 12.42 -0.67
C PRO A 80 8.76 13.11 -0.11
N GLN A 81 8.85 14.42 0.20
CA GLN A 81 7.77 15.17 0.85
C GLN A 81 6.59 15.42 -0.09
N LEU A 82 6.84 15.55 -1.40
CA LEU A 82 5.80 15.69 -2.43
C LEU A 82 4.89 14.46 -2.51
N LEU A 83 5.39 13.29 -2.09
CA LEU A 83 4.59 12.06 -2.04
C LEU A 83 3.61 12.04 -0.85
N SER A 84 3.66 13.04 0.04
CA SER A 84 2.81 13.18 1.23
C SER A 84 2.71 11.85 2.00
N PRO A 85 3.84 11.38 2.57
CA PRO A 85 3.94 10.04 3.12
C PRO A 85 2.84 9.77 4.13
N VAL A 86 2.03 8.75 3.85
CA VAL A 86 0.96 8.31 4.75
C VAL A 86 1.58 7.33 5.74
N LYS A 87 1.45 7.62 7.04
CA LYS A 87 1.78 6.65 8.07
C LYS A 87 0.75 5.52 8.01
N ASP A 88 1.17 4.34 7.58
CA ASP A 88 0.32 3.16 7.62
C ASP A 88 -0.11 2.88 9.06
N ARG A 89 -1.39 2.54 9.23
CA ARG A 89 -1.90 2.09 10.52
C ARG A 89 -1.18 0.81 10.93
N SER A 90 -0.93 0.66 12.24
CA SER A 90 -0.31 -0.56 12.78
C SER A 90 -1.12 -1.80 12.43
N ALA A 91 -0.47 -2.97 12.42
CA ALA A 91 -1.14 -4.25 12.18
C ALA A 91 -2.32 -4.46 13.14
N GLN A 92 -2.14 -4.09 14.42
CA GLN A 92 -3.19 -4.14 15.42
C GLN A 92 -4.37 -3.22 15.06
N ALA A 93 -4.08 -1.95 14.72
CA ALA A 93 -5.12 -1.01 14.33
C ALA A 93 -5.89 -1.46 13.07
N GLN A 94 -5.26 -2.22 12.17
CA GLN A 94 -5.94 -2.83 11.01
C GLN A 94 -6.84 -4.01 11.39
N ALA A 95 -6.39 -4.86 12.33
CA ALA A 95 -7.20 -5.94 12.88
C ALA A 95 -8.43 -5.38 13.60
N ASP A 96 -8.24 -4.35 14.43
CA ASP A 96 -9.32 -3.69 15.17
C ASP A 96 -10.34 -3.05 14.21
N LEU A 97 -9.87 -2.37 13.17
CA LEU A 97 -10.75 -1.82 12.12
C LEU A 97 -11.53 -2.91 11.37
N SER A 98 -10.90 -4.07 11.14
CA SER A 98 -11.56 -5.21 10.50
C SER A 98 -12.69 -5.75 11.38
N LEU A 99 -12.46 -5.85 12.69
CA LEU A 99 -13.47 -6.23 13.67
C LEU A 99 -14.64 -5.23 13.70
N ILE A 100 -14.36 -3.93 13.76
CA ILE A 100 -15.38 -2.87 13.76
C ILE A 100 -16.24 -2.97 12.48
N ARG A 101 -15.60 -3.16 11.32
CA ARG A 101 -16.29 -3.29 10.03
C ARG A 101 -17.16 -4.54 9.97
N ALA A 102 -16.66 -5.68 10.47
CA ALA A 102 -17.41 -6.93 10.54
C ALA A 102 -18.66 -6.76 11.41
N ARG A 103 -18.52 -6.16 12.60
CA ARG A 103 -19.65 -5.85 13.48
C ARG A 103 -20.66 -4.93 12.82
N ALA A 104 -20.21 -3.85 12.17
CA ALA A 104 -21.09 -2.95 11.45
C ALA A 104 -21.84 -3.65 10.31
N GLY A 105 -21.19 -4.59 9.62
CA GLY A 105 -21.81 -5.44 8.61
C GLY A 105 -22.92 -6.31 9.18
N LEU A 106 -22.66 -7.02 10.30
CA LEU A 106 -23.64 -7.85 10.98
C LEU A 106 -24.83 -7.05 11.51
N VAL A 107 -24.59 -5.88 12.09
CA VAL A 107 -25.67 -5.00 12.57
C VAL A 107 -26.55 -4.56 11.41
N ARG A 108 -25.97 -4.15 10.27
CA ARG A 108 -26.76 -3.81 9.07
C ARG A 108 -27.57 -4.99 8.55
N ALA A 109 -26.95 -6.17 8.43
CA ALA A 109 -27.63 -7.38 7.97
C ALA A 109 -28.82 -7.74 8.87
N ARG A 110 -28.64 -7.65 10.19
CA ARG A 110 -29.73 -7.84 11.16
C ARG A 110 -30.85 -6.81 10.99
N THR A 111 -30.50 -5.52 10.84
CA THR A 111 -31.50 -4.47 10.68
C THR A 111 -32.36 -4.69 9.43
N VAL A 112 -31.75 -5.09 8.31
CA VAL A 112 -32.49 -5.40 7.07
C VAL A 112 -33.43 -6.59 7.29
N ALA A 113 -32.93 -7.68 7.89
CA ALA A 113 -33.75 -8.87 8.13
C ALA A 113 -34.95 -8.62 9.06
N CYS A 114 -34.86 -7.69 10.01
CA CYS A 114 -35.99 -7.32 10.87
C CYS A 114 -36.98 -6.34 10.23
N GLN A 115 -36.63 -5.70 9.11
CA GLN A 115 -37.51 -4.76 8.39
C GLN A 115 -38.32 -5.45 7.27
N GLU A 116 -37.96 -6.68 6.91
CA GLU A 116 -38.64 -7.51 5.89
C GLU A 116 -39.69 -8.48 6.48
N THR A 117 -39.96 -8.39 7.79
CA THR A 117 -41.05 -9.08 8.52
C THR A 117 -42.04 -8.06 9.06
#